data_AF-A0A7J7DZV8-F1
#
_entry.id   AF-A0A7J7DZV8-F1
#
_cell.length_a   1.000
_cell.length_b   1.000
_cell.length_c   1.000
_cell.angle_alpha   90.00
_cell.angle_beta   90.00
_cell.angle_gamma   90.00
#
_symmetry.space_group_name_H-M   'P 1'
#
loop_
_entity.id
_entity.type
_entity.pdbx_description
1 polymer ?
#
loop_
_entity_poly.entity_id
_entity_poly.type
_entity_poly.pdbx_seq_one_letter_code
_entity_poly.pdbx_strand_id
1 'polypeptide(L)'
;MAYSLKFLLTIFLAYSMASELMARPLDSGPTLRARLQLDSEFSCWDALFELQSCTGEVIMFFLNRETTHLGKSCCQAIHIIEHQCWPSMLTSLGFTPQEGNILLGYCDASDHDPNHSAPPCPE
;
A
#
# COMPACT_ATOMS: atom_id res chain seq x y z
N MET A 1 12.73 25.26 -44.53
CA MET A 1 12.23 25.08 -43.14
C MET A 1 10.76 24.62 -43.10
N ALA A 2 9.84 25.24 -43.84
CA ALA A 2 8.42 24.85 -43.85
C ALA A 2 8.15 23.41 -44.38
N TYR A 3 8.93 22.93 -45.36
CA TYR A 3 8.78 21.57 -45.92
C TYR A 3 9.23 20.48 -44.94
N SER A 4 10.32 20.72 -44.20
CA SER A 4 10.83 19.81 -43.19
C SER A 4 9.85 19.66 -42.01
N LEU A 5 9.21 20.75 -41.58
CA LEU A 5 8.18 20.72 -40.54
C LEU A 5 6.93 19.96 -40.99
N LYS A 6 6.48 20.17 -42.24
CA LYS A 6 5.34 19.43 -42.81
C LYS A 6 5.62 17.93 -42.90
N PHE A 7 6.84 17.54 -43.28
CA PHE A 7 7.24 16.14 -43.37
C PHE A 7 7.26 15.45 -41.99
N LEU A 8 7.77 16.14 -40.96
CA LEU A 8 7.75 15.62 -39.59
C LEU A 8 6.33 15.45 -39.04
N LEU A 9 5.45 16.42 -39.30
CA LEU A 9 4.04 16.33 -38.90
C LEU A 9 3.31 15.16 -39.56
N THR A 10 3.57 14.89 -40.84
CA THR A 10 2.95 13.75 -41.54
C THR A 10 3.39 12.39 -40.97
N ILE A 11 4.66 12.28 -40.56
CA ILE A 11 5.18 11.04 -39.94
C ILE A 11 4.53 10.80 -38.58
N PHE A 12 4.41 11.85 -37.76
CA PHE A 12 3.82 11.76 -36.42
C PHE A 12 2.35 11.34 -36.46
N LEU A 13 1.57 11.91 -37.40
CA LEU A 13 0.17 11.55 -37.59
C LEU A 13 0.02 10.10 -38.09
N ALA A 14 0.87 9.64 -39.01
CA ALA A 14 0.84 8.25 -39.48
C ALA A 14 1.20 7.23 -38.38
N TYR A 15 2.16 7.56 -37.51
CA TYR A 15 2.54 6.71 -36.38
C TYR A 15 1.38 6.50 -35.39
N SER A 16 0.58 7.55 -35.15
CA SER A 16 -0.57 7.48 -34.24
C SER A 16 -1.67 6.54 -34.72
N MET A 17 -1.88 6.41 -36.04
CA MET A 17 -2.89 5.51 -36.61
C MET A 17 -2.43 4.04 -36.63
N ALA A 18 -1.12 3.79 -36.54
CA ALA A 18 -0.56 2.44 -36.49
C ALA A 18 -0.70 1.79 -35.09
N SER A 19 -0.97 2.59 -34.05
CA SER A 19 -1.15 2.12 -32.67
C SER A 19 -2.52 1.52 -32.35
N GLU A 20 -3.51 1.58 -33.25
CA GLU A 20 -4.86 1.06 -32.96
C GLU A 20 -5.11 -0.40 -33.39
N LEU A 21 -4.12 -1.08 -33.97
CA LEU A 21 -4.27 -2.46 -34.43
C LEU A 21 -3.58 -3.47 -33.50
N MET A 22 -3.84 -3.37 -32.20
CA MET A 22 -3.69 -4.49 -31.26
C MET A 22 -4.81 -4.51 -30.21
N ALA A 23 -6.07 -4.49 -30.65
CA ALA A 23 -7.15 -5.04 -29.84
C ALA A 23 -7.04 -6.58 -29.87
N ARG A 24 -6.13 -7.11 -29.07
CA ARG A 24 -5.99 -8.55 -28.82
C ARG A 24 -7.27 -9.02 -28.10
N PRO A 25 -7.90 -10.13 -28.49
CA PRO A 25 -9.06 -10.63 -27.75
C PRO A 25 -8.58 -11.02 -26.36
N LEU A 26 -9.09 -10.34 -25.33
CA LEU A 26 -8.84 -10.75 -23.96
C LEU A 26 -9.63 -12.05 -23.74
N ASP A 27 -8.91 -13.16 -23.89
CA ASP A 27 -9.17 -14.41 -23.19
C ASP A 27 -9.65 -14.09 -21.77
N SER A 28 -10.65 -14.84 -21.28
CA SER A 28 -11.39 -14.55 -20.05
C SER A 28 -10.46 -14.56 -18.83
N GLY A 29 -9.79 -13.44 -18.61
CA GLY A 29 -8.98 -13.19 -17.44
C GLY A 29 -9.86 -13.10 -16.19
N PRO A 30 -9.29 -13.38 -15.01
CA PRO A 30 -9.99 -13.26 -13.74
C PRO A 30 -10.67 -11.89 -13.63
N THR A 31 -11.90 -11.85 -13.12
CA THR A 31 -12.75 -10.64 -13.09
C THR A 31 -11.99 -9.42 -12.54
N LEU A 32 -12.39 -8.21 -12.96
CA LEU A 32 -11.84 -6.95 -12.44
C LEU A 32 -11.77 -6.94 -10.88
N ARG A 33 -12.73 -7.60 -10.22
CA ARG A 33 -12.78 -7.86 -8.77
C ARG A 33 -11.63 -8.72 -8.24
N ALA A 34 -11.25 -9.76 -8.97
CA ALA A 34 -10.08 -10.59 -8.63
C ALA A 34 -8.76 -9.87 -8.94
N ARG A 35 -8.74 -8.94 -9.89
CA ARG A 35 -7.61 -7.99 -10.08
C ARG A 35 -7.58 -6.90 -9.00
N LEU A 36 -8.74 -6.56 -8.45
CA LEU A 36 -8.95 -5.74 -7.26
C LEU A 36 -8.75 -6.54 -5.95
N GLN A 37 -7.84 -7.52 -5.86
CA GLN A 37 -7.28 -7.79 -4.52
C GLN A 37 -6.59 -6.54 -3.92
N LEU A 38 -6.39 -5.50 -4.74
CA LEU A 38 -6.25 -4.11 -4.33
C LEU A 38 -7.38 -3.59 -3.40
N ASP A 39 -8.58 -4.15 -3.32
CA ASP A 39 -9.64 -3.70 -2.39
C ASP A 39 -9.17 -3.82 -0.93
N SER A 40 -8.38 -4.86 -0.62
CA SER A 40 -7.77 -4.99 0.70
C SER A 40 -6.70 -3.90 0.93
N GLU A 41 -5.93 -3.58 -0.10
CA GLU A 41 -4.91 -2.54 -0.06
C GLU A 41 -5.56 -1.14 0.07
N PHE A 42 -6.62 -0.85 -0.71
CA PHE A 42 -7.42 0.36 -0.61
C PHE A 42 -8.07 0.51 0.77
N SER A 43 -8.60 -0.57 1.34
CA SER A 43 -9.16 -0.53 2.71
C SER A 43 -8.11 -0.19 3.77
N CYS A 44 -6.85 -0.56 3.52
CA CYS A 44 -5.73 -0.25 4.39
C CYS A 44 -5.22 1.19 4.23
N TRP A 45 -5.24 1.71 3.00
CA TRP A 45 -5.00 3.12 2.75
C TRP A 45 -6.08 4.00 3.37
N ASP A 46 -7.35 3.61 3.27
CA ASP A 46 -8.47 4.32 3.89
C ASP A 46 -8.33 4.35 5.42
N ALA A 47 -7.99 3.21 6.04
CA ALA A 47 -7.71 3.15 7.48
C ALA A 47 -6.51 4.03 7.87
N LEU A 48 -5.46 4.06 7.04
CA LEU A 48 -4.30 4.92 7.27
C LEU A 48 -4.65 6.42 7.19
N PHE A 49 -5.47 6.81 6.21
CA PHE A 49 -5.95 8.19 6.10
C PHE A 49 -6.86 8.58 7.27
N GLU A 50 -7.71 7.67 7.73
CA GLU A 50 -8.52 7.88 8.93
C GLU A 50 -7.62 8.10 10.15
N LEU A 51 -6.59 7.27 10.35
CA LEU A 51 -5.61 7.45 11.43
C LEU A 51 -4.87 8.80 11.30
N GLN A 52 -4.49 9.20 10.08
CA GLN A 52 -3.87 10.49 9.82
C GLN A 52 -4.79 11.65 10.26
N SER A 53 -6.09 11.55 10.00
CA SER A 53 -7.07 12.59 10.36
C SER A 53 -7.19 12.81 11.87
N CYS A 54 -7.05 11.74 12.67
CA CYS A 54 -7.12 11.80 14.13
C CYS A 54 -5.75 11.94 14.83
N THR A 55 -4.67 12.18 14.10
CA THR A 55 -3.32 12.39 14.68
C THR A 55 -3.32 13.41 15.82
N GLY A 56 -4.14 14.46 15.71
CA GLY A 56 -4.31 15.45 16.78
C GLY A 56 -4.90 14.87 18.07
N GLU A 57 -5.88 13.97 17.96
CA GLU A 57 -6.45 13.26 19.11
C GLU A 57 -5.42 12.33 19.76
N VAL A 58 -4.62 11.62 18.95
CA VAL A 58 -3.56 10.74 19.43
C VAL A 58 -2.50 11.51 20.20
N ILE A 59 -2.01 12.63 19.65
CA ILE A 59 -1.04 13.49 20.34
C ILE A 59 -1.62 13.99 21.67
N MET A 60 -2.87 14.47 21.65
CA MET A 60 -3.53 15.04 22.81
C MET A 60 -3.83 13.99 23.89
N PHE A 61 -4.17 12.75 23.50
CA PHE A 61 -4.31 11.59 24.38
C PHE A 61 -3.05 11.41 25.24
N PHE A 62 -1.87 11.38 24.62
CA PHE A 62 -0.61 11.21 25.35
C PHE A 62 -0.23 12.44 26.17
N LEU A 63 -0.40 13.66 25.64
CA LEU A 63 -0.06 14.90 26.35
C LEU A 63 -0.88 15.08 27.64
N ASN A 64 -2.14 14.62 27.65
CA ASN A 64 -3.01 14.72 28.83
C ASN A 64 -2.99 13.48 29.72
N ARG A 65 -2.01 12.56 29.55
CA ARG A 65 -1.94 11.29 30.30
C ARG A 65 -3.22 10.46 30.21
N GLU A 66 -3.70 10.24 29.00
CA GLU A 66 -4.84 9.35 28.70
C GLU A 66 -6.19 9.82 29.26
N THR A 67 -6.28 11.07 29.73
CA THR A 67 -7.53 11.63 30.28
C THR A 67 -8.50 12.08 29.19
N THR A 68 -8.01 12.36 27.98
CA THR A 68 -8.82 12.59 26.78
C THR A 68 -8.97 11.27 26.04
N HIS A 69 -10.20 10.82 25.76
CA HIS A 69 -10.44 9.59 25.02
C HIS A 69 -10.24 9.77 23.50
N LEU A 70 -9.74 8.73 22.83
CA LEU A 70 -9.72 8.66 21.37
C LEU A 70 -11.14 8.45 20.83
N GLY A 71 -11.44 9.09 19.70
CA GLY A 71 -12.67 8.85 18.97
C GLY A 71 -12.79 7.39 18.51
N LYS A 72 -14.02 6.90 18.40
CA LYS A 72 -14.31 5.52 17.98
C LYS A 72 -13.71 5.21 16.60
N SER A 73 -13.77 6.14 15.66
CA SER A 73 -13.19 5.94 14.31
C SER A 73 -11.67 5.86 14.36
N CYS A 74 -11.02 6.67 15.20
CA CYS A 74 -9.58 6.63 15.41
C CYS A 74 -9.11 5.27 15.97
N CYS A 75 -9.76 4.78 17.05
CA CYS A 75 -9.47 3.44 17.59
C CYS A 75 -9.71 2.33 16.56
N GLN A 76 -10.79 2.44 15.78
CA GLN A 76 -11.11 1.47 14.74
C GLN A 76 -10.04 1.44 13.64
N ALA A 77 -9.53 2.61 13.22
CA ALA A 77 -8.47 2.73 12.23
C ALA A 77 -7.16 2.07 12.71
N ILE A 78 -6.76 2.33 13.96
CA ILE A 78 -5.57 1.70 14.58
C ILE A 78 -5.71 0.17 14.54
N HIS A 79 -6.86 -0.35 15.00
CA HIS A 79 -7.10 -1.79 15.02
C HIS A 79 -7.03 -2.43 13.63
N ILE A 80 -7.61 -1.78 12.61
CA ILE A 80 -7.55 -2.26 11.23
C ILE A 80 -6.10 -2.30 10.73
N ILE A 81 -5.33 -1.25 11.00
CA ILE A 81 -3.93 -1.17 10.55
C ILE A 81 -3.09 -2.30 11.15
N GLU A 82 -3.16 -2.47 12.47
CA GLU A 82 -2.37 -3.49 13.17
C GLU A 82 -2.71 -4.92 12.74
N HIS A 83 -4.00 -5.24 12.62
CA HIS A 83 -4.42 -6.64 12.48
C HIS A 83 -4.67 -7.06 11.04
N GLN A 84 -5.10 -6.14 10.17
CA GLN A 84 -5.59 -6.47 8.83
C GLN A 84 -4.64 -5.96 7.74
N CYS A 85 -3.93 -4.86 8.00
CA CYS A 85 -3.13 -4.20 6.98
C CYS A 85 -1.67 -4.54 7.03
N TRP A 86 -1.11 -4.86 8.19
CA TRP A 86 0.30 -5.20 8.31
C TRP A 86 0.76 -6.30 7.34
N PRO A 87 0.07 -7.46 7.21
CA PRO A 87 0.47 -8.50 6.26
C PRO A 87 0.33 -8.07 4.80
N SER A 88 -0.69 -7.26 4.48
CA SER A 88 -0.97 -6.79 3.12
C SER A 88 0.01 -5.71 2.69
N MET A 89 0.40 -4.80 3.59
CA MET A 89 1.39 -3.74 3.34
C MET A 89 2.78 -4.31 3.03
N LEU A 90 3.18 -5.38 3.73
CA LEU A 90 4.43 -6.10 3.42
C LEU A 90 4.39 -6.76 2.03
N THR A 91 3.20 -7.14 1.56
CA THR A 91 3.05 -7.70 0.21
C THR A 91 3.37 -6.66 -0.87
N SER A 92 3.06 -5.38 -0.66
CA SER A 92 3.45 -4.29 -1.56
C SER A 92 4.98 -4.08 -1.63
N LEU A 93 5.72 -4.59 -0.64
CA LEU A 93 7.20 -4.61 -0.63
C LEU A 93 7.79 -5.90 -1.24
N GLY A 94 6.95 -6.82 -1.71
CA GLY A 94 7.37 -8.08 -2.35
C GLY A 94 7.47 -9.28 -1.40
N PHE A 95 7.08 -9.15 -0.14
CA PHE A 95 6.99 -10.28 0.78
C PHE A 95 5.69 -11.06 0.56
N THR A 96 5.69 -12.33 0.93
CA THR A 96 4.45 -13.11 1.03
C THR A 96 3.77 -12.86 2.38
N PRO A 97 2.45 -13.06 2.49
CA PRO A 97 1.75 -12.97 3.79
C PRO A 97 2.34 -13.90 4.86
N GLN A 98 2.86 -15.06 4.46
CA GLN A 98 3.51 -16.01 5.35
C GLN A 98 4.85 -15.47 5.88
N GLU A 99 5.69 -14.92 5.01
CA GLU A 99 6.94 -14.26 5.42
C GLU A 99 6.66 -13.07 6.35
N GLY A 100 5.64 -12.26 6.05
CA GLY A 100 5.21 -11.17 6.90
C GLY A 100 4.78 -11.61 8.30
N ASN A 101 4.04 -12.71 8.40
CA ASN A 101 3.66 -13.29 9.70
C ASN A 101 4.85 -13.87 10.47
N ILE A 102 5.83 -14.47 9.78
CA ILE A 102 7.08 -14.96 10.41
C ILE A 102 7.88 -13.78 10.96
N LEU A 103 8.01 -12.71 10.19
CA LEU A 103 8.68 -11.46 10.60
C LEU A 103 7.99 -10.86 11.84
N LEU A 104 6.66 -10.80 11.84
CA LEU A 104 5.90 -10.28 12.98
C LEU A 104 6.14 -11.11 14.25
N GLY A 105 6.04 -12.44 14.15
CA GLY A 105 6.30 -13.32 15.30
C GLY A 105 7.73 -13.25 15.83
N TYR A 106 8.72 -12.98 14.95
CA TYR A 106 10.11 -12.75 15.36
C TYR A 106 10.25 -11.44 16.17
N CYS A 107 9.62 -10.35 15.74
CA CYS A 107 9.65 -9.08 16.46
C CYS A 107 8.96 -9.16 17.82
N ASP A 108 7.79 -9.80 17.89
CA ASP A 108 7.04 -9.97 19.15
C ASP A 108 7.85 -10.75 20.19
N ALA A 109 8.58 -11.79 19.75
CA ALA A 109 9.47 -12.58 20.59
C ALA A 109 10.70 -11.79 21.06
N SER A 110 11.22 -10.90 20.21
CA SER A 110 12.37 -10.05 20.53
C SER A 110 12.03 -8.99 21.59
N ASP A 111 10.80 -8.47 21.59
CA ASP A 111 10.34 -7.49 22.57
C ASP A 111 10.07 -8.11 23.96
N HIS A 112 9.79 -9.41 24.03
CA HIS A 112 9.50 -10.13 25.29
C HIS A 112 10.74 -10.71 25.99
N ASP A 113 11.90 -10.71 25.35
CA ASP A 113 13.15 -11.16 25.96
C ASP A 113 14.13 -9.98 26.12
N PRO A 114 14.25 -9.40 27.33
CA PRO A 114 15.13 -8.25 27.58
C PRO A 114 16.63 -8.57 27.40
N ASN A 115 16.99 -9.82 27.11
CA ASN A 115 18.36 -10.28 26.94
C ASN A 115 18.67 -10.69 25.49
N HIS A 116 17.70 -10.66 24.58
CA HIS A 116 17.92 -11.02 23.17
C HIS A 116 18.48 -9.81 22.42
N SER A 117 19.79 -9.82 22.18
CA SER A 117 20.43 -8.92 21.24
C SER A 117 20.15 -9.43 19.82
N ALA A 118 19.55 -8.58 18.97
CA ALA A 118 19.32 -8.92 17.58
C ALA A 118 20.67 -9.24 16.89
N PRO A 119 20.77 -10.35 16.14
CA PRO A 119 21.97 -10.63 15.36
C PRO A 119 22.17 -9.54 14.30
N PRO A 120 23.41 -9.13 14.00
CA PRO A 120 23.68 -8.11 12.99
C PRO A 120 23.19 -8.55 11.61
N CYS A 121 22.59 -7.62 10.86
CA CYS A 121 22.17 -7.87 9.48
C CYS A 121 23.37 -8.32 8.63
N PRO A 122 23.27 -9.42 7.86
CA PRO A 122 24.29 -9.79 6.89
C PRO A 122 24.38 -8.73 5.77
N GLU A 123 25.60 -8.32 5.41
CA GLU A 123 25.91 -7.52 4.21
C GLU A 123 25.81 -8.34 2.92
#